data_AF-A0A7X1A5W1-F1
#
_entry.id   AF-A0A7X1A5W1-F1
#
_cell.length_a   1.000
_cell.length_b   1.000
_cell.length_c   1.000
_cell.angle_alpha   90.00
_cell.angle_beta   90.00
_cell.angle_gamma   90.00
#
_symmetry.space_group_name_H-M   'P 1'
#
loop_
_entity.id
_entity.type
_entity.pdbx_description
1 polymer ?
#
loop_
_entity_poly.entity_id
_entity_poly.type
_entity_poly.pdbx_seq_one_letter_code
_entity_poly.pdbx_strand_id
1 'polypeptide(L)'
;MRVLFNKHIWLKEFRSVRWILLALMVMFLYAQTGGLYSDTRIWEDQYNYFQSDSFSKDQEQSADDAKLKPDDVKESLTLNYFTTGFPGDHYQPQYTMSQSYFALSVLVALLGLALVAWERYTRKDHFTLATPFKRVHIIGTKILLGAFGIIVSYGISLWLGLMHMFNVIPSEYIDLDMKKVYLGLIGNLGTFLLIFILAVFLGTVMGELLSTVVAIGVIAIMPSYVYTTWMVFMQAANPNVDISKLANWTSYMNVFIVFGNSDFEYGPFVVQMILIALLIAGAIFFYHRYSVESNGKIFVFPYMRIPSALLISFGGAILLINFWVNGRFDSTTALSLTELSIFSVIAFLGCLAVCYAVLYRNAWMRK
;
A
#
# COMPACT_ATOMS: atom_id res chain seq x y z
N MET A 1 -24.21 17.28 -15.68
CA MET A 1 -23.01 16.51 -16.06
C MET A 1 -22.15 17.17 -17.16
N ARG A 2 -22.55 18.32 -17.75
CA ARG A 2 -21.62 19.33 -18.31
C ARG A 2 -21.08 20.11 -17.10
N VAL A 3 -19.80 20.22 -16.71
CA VAL A 3 -18.51 20.25 -17.41
C VAL A 3 -17.43 19.77 -16.40
N LEU A 4 -17.19 18.46 -16.24
CA LEU A 4 -16.06 17.98 -15.41
C LEU A 4 -14.70 18.24 -16.09
N PHE A 5 -14.72 18.46 -17.42
CA PHE A 5 -13.54 18.68 -18.24
C PHE A 5 -13.41 20.17 -18.62
N ASN A 6 -12.87 20.97 -17.69
CA ASN A 6 -12.43 22.32 -18.04
C ASN A 6 -10.92 22.33 -18.27
N LYS A 7 -10.52 22.57 -19.53
CA LYS A 7 -9.11 22.58 -19.97
C LYS A 7 -8.21 23.46 -19.10
N HIS A 8 -8.72 24.60 -18.62
CA HIS A 8 -7.92 25.54 -17.82
C HIS A 8 -7.59 25.00 -16.43
N ILE A 9 -8.57 24.35 -15.76
CA ILE A 9 -8.34 23.71 -14.46
C ILE A 9 -7.33 22.58 -14.63
N TRP A 10 -7.55 21.72 -15.63
CA TRP A 10 -6.67 20.59 -15.92
C TRP A 10 -5.21 21.03 -16.18
N LEU A 11 -5.00 22.05 -17.01
CA LEU A 11 -3.66 22.57 -17.29
C LEU A 11 -3.01 23.18 -16.04
N LYS A 12 -3.78 23.90 -15.21
CA LYS A 12 -3.28 24.49 -13.97
C LYS A 12 -2.84 23.40 -12.97
N GLU A 13 -3.68 22.39 -12.76
CA GLU A 13 -3.35 21.28 -11.85
C GLU A 13 -2.21 20.42 -12.42
N PHE A 14 -2.20 20.13 -13.72
CA PHE A 14 -1.10 19.40 -14.34
C PHE A 14 0.25 20.09 -14.16
N ARG A 15 0.32 21.42 -14.37
CA ARG A 15 1.56 22.18 -14.20
C ARG A 15 2.12 22.13 -12.77
N SER A 16 1.25 22.01 -11.76
CA SER A 16 1.70 21.96 -10.36
C SER A 16 2.34 20.63 -9.98
N VAL A 17 1.94 19.52 -10.61
CA VAL A 17 2.42 18.17 -10.28
C VAL A 17 3.19 17.47 -11.39
N ARG A 18 3.41 18.09 -12.56
CA ARG A 18 4.07 17.46 -13.72
C ARG A 18 5.39 16.74 -13.41
N TRP A 19 6.20 17.31 -12.52
CA TRP A 19 7.50 16.73 -12.15
C TRP A 19 7.34 15.50 -11.25
N ILE A 20 6.33 15.51 -10.37
CA ILE A 20 5.99 14.34 -9.55
C ILE A 20 5.44 13.24 -10.46
N LEU A 21 4.59 13.57 -11.44
CA LEU A 21 4.08 12.60 -12.41
C LEU A 21 5.20 12.01 -13.27
N LEU A 22 6.17 12.81 -13.69
CA LEU A 22 7.34 12.33 -14.43
C LEU A 22 8.22 11.42 -13.56
N ALA A 23 8.50 11.81 -12.31
CA ALA A 23 9.23 10.97 -11.37
C ALA A 23 8.48 9.66 -11.09
N LEU A 24 7.15 9.73 -10.97
CA LEU A 24 6.28 8.57 -10.79
C LEU A 24 6.39 7.60 -11.96
N MET A 25 6.31 8.11 -13.20
CA MET A 25 6.48 7.32 -14.41
C MET A 25 7.84 6.62 -14.45
N VAL A 26 8.92 7.36 -14.21
CA VAL A 26 10.29 6.80 -14.19
C VAL A 26 10.43 5.75 -13.11
N MET A 27 9.86 5.97 -11.93
CA MET A 27 9.94 5.02 -10.82
C MET A 27 9.11 3.76 -11.08
N PHE A 28 7.95 3.87 -11.74
CA PHE A 28 7.17 2.70 -12.16
C PHE A 28 7.94 1.89 -13.22
N LEU A 29 8.55 2.55 -14.20
CA LEU A 29 9.41 1.87 -15.18
C LEU A 29 10.56 1.14 -14.49
N TYR A 30 11.26 1.81 -13.56
CA TYR A 30 12.35 1.19 -12.82
C TYR A 30 11.89 -0.02 -11.99
N ALA A 31 10.87 0.16 -11.15
CA ALA A 31 10.43 -0.89 -10.23
C ALA A 31 9.76 -2.06 -10.95
N GLN A 32 8.93 -1.78 -11.96
CA GLN A 32 8.05 -2.76 -12.58
C GLN A 32 8.59 -3.28 -13.92
N THR A 33 9.11 -2.42 -14.80
CA THR A 33 9.79 -2.92 -16.01
C THR A 33 11.15 -3.50 -15.64
N GLY A 34 11.95 -2.77 -14.85
CA GLY A 34 13.26 -3.25 -14.39
C GLY A 34 13.17 -4.53 -13.56
N GLY A 35 12.15 -4.67 -12.70
CA GLY A 35 11.89 -5.91 -11.97
C GLY A 35 11.66 -7.10 -12.90
N LEU A 36 10.83 -6.94 -13.94
CA LEU A 36 10.45 -8.04 -14.83
C LEU A 36 11.62 -8.45 -15.73
N TYR A 37 12.46 -7.48 -16.12
CA TYR A 37 13.72 -7.74 -16.81
C TYR A 37 14.68 -8.54 -15.92
N SER A 38 14.80 -8.17 -14.63
CA SER A 38 15.61 -8.91 -13.68
C SER A 38 15.13 -10.35 -13.52
N ASP A 39 13.82 -10.55 -13.39
CA ASP A 39 13.23 -11.89 -13.30
C ASP A 39 13.47 -12.69 -14.57
N THR A 40 13.21 -12.10 -15.73
CA THR A 40 13.44 -12.74 -17.03
C THR A 40 14.89 -13.22 -17.17
N ARG A 41 15.85 -12.42 -16.69
CA ARG A 41 17.26 -12.81 -16.65
C ARG A 41 17.52 -13.95 -15.67
N ILE A 42 16.94 -13.92 -14.47
CA ILE A 42 17.05 -15.02 -13.51
C ILE A 42 16.49 -16.32 -14.10
N TRP A 43 15.35 -16.24 -14.81
CA TRP A 43 14.76 -17.37 -15.50
C TRP A 43 15.71 -17.91 -16.58
N GLU A 44 16.29 -17.04 -17.40
CA GLU A 44 17.25 -17.42 -18.45
C GLU A 44 18.52 -18.05 -17.86
N ASP A 45 19.05 -17.50 -16.76
CA ASP A 45 20.20 -18.06 -16.04
C ASP A 45 19.88 -19.46 -15.49
N GLN A 46 18.68 -19.69 -14.95
CA GLN A 46 18.22 -21.01 -14.50
C GLN A 46 18.02 -21.99 -15.65
N TYR A 47 17.40 -21.56 -16.74
CA TYR A 47 17.22 -22.36 -17.95
C TYR A 47 18.58 -22.82 -18.52
N ASN A 48 19.53 -21.90 -18.64
CA ASN A 48 20.89 -22.19 -19.10
C ASN A 48 21.63 -23.12 -18.14
N TYR A 49 21.45 -22.96 -16.83
CA TYR A 49 22.02 -23.87 -15.83
C TYR A 49 21.53 -25.30 -16.02
N PHE A 50 20.21 -25.52 -16.20
CA PHE A 50 19.68 -26.86 -16.43
C PHE A 50 20.14 -27.52 -17.73
N GLN A 51 20.62 -26.73 -18.70
CA GLN A 51 21.23 -27.24 -19.94
C GLN A 51 22.75 -27.40 -19.88
N SER A 52 23.37 -27.03 -18.76
CA SER A 52 24.82 -26.99 -18.63
C SER A 52 25.43 -28.32 -18.19
N ASP A 53 26.69 -28.54 -18.56
CA ASP A 53 27.49 -29.67 -18.07
C ASP A 53 27.63 -29.66 -16.53
N SER A 54 27.56 -28.48 -15.90
CA SER A 54 27.56 -28.36 -14.42
C SER A 54 26.35 -29.06 -13.81
N PHE A 55 25.16 -28.84 -14.36
CA PHE A 55 23.96 -29.50 -13.86
C PHE A 55 24.04 -31.02 -14.05
N SER A 56 24.56 -31.50 -15.18
CA SER A 56 24.77 -32.94 -15.39
C SER A 56 25.72 -33.54 -14.35
N LYS A 57 26.82 -32.84 -14.02
CA LYS A 57 27.74 -33.26 -12.95
C LYS A 57 27.09 -33.25 -11.57
N ASP A 58 26.27 -32.25 -11.28
CA ASP A 58 25.56 -32.15 -10.00
C ASP A 58 24.52 -33.28 -9.85
N GLN A 59 23.85 -33.65 -10.95
CA GLN A 59 22.95 -34.82 -10.99
C GLN A 59 23.71 -36.14 -10.80
N GLU A 60 24.90 -36.30 -11.39
CA GLU A 60 25.74 -37.50 -11.21
C GLU A 60 26.26 -37.66 -9.77
N GLN A 61 26.54 -36.54 -9.08
CA GLN A 61 27.06 -36.52 -7.72
C GLN A 61 25.97 -36.58 -6.64
N SER A 62 24.71 -36.34 -7.02
CA SER A 62 23.57 -36.35 -6.10
C SER A 62 23.09 -37.77 -5.79
N ALA A 63 22.60 -37.99 -4.57
CA ALA A 63 21.91 -39.22 -4.20
C ALA A 63 20.65 -39.42 -5.07
N ASP A 64 20.24 -40.67 -5.29
CA ASP A 64 19.15 -40.99 -6.24
C ASP A 64 17.80 -40.33 -5.88
N ASP A 65 17.56 -40.02 -4.61
CA ASP A 65 16.40 -39.29 -4.10
C ASP A 65 16.47 -37.77 -4.28
N ALA A 66 17.66 -37.23 -4.55
CA ALA A 66 17.91 -35.81 -4.81
C ALA A 66 18.06 -35.47 -6.30
N LYS A 67 18.01 -36.48 -7.19
CA LYS A 67 18.06 -36.28 -8.64
C LYS A 67 16.74 -35.72 -9.14
N LEU A 68 16.81 -34.67 -9.97
CA LEU A 68 15.65 -34.04 -10.56
C LEU A 68 15.28 -34.76 -11.85
N LYS A 69 14.02 -35.16 -11.98
CA LYS A 69 13.51 -35.69 -13.24
C LYS A 69 13.30 -34.56 -14.25
N PRO A 70 13.24 -34.85 -15.56
CA PRO A 70 12.95 -33.85 -16.58
C PRO A 70 11.64 -33.07 -16.33
N ASP A 71 10.63 -33.75 -15.79
CA ASP A 71 9.35 -33.12 -15.43
C ASP A 71 9.52 -32.14 -14.27
N ASP A 72 10.32 -32.48 -13.24
CA ASP A 72 10.61 -31.61 -12.10
C ASP A 72 11.38 -30.35 -12.54
N VAL A 73 12.32 -30.50 -13.49
CA VAL A 73 13.04 -29.37 -14.09
C VAL A 73 12.09 -28.46 -14.86
N LYS A 74 11.19 -29.03 -15.66
CA LYS A 74 10.18 -28.25 -16.40
C LYS A 74 9.25 -27.52 -15.45
N GLU A 75 8.79 -28.19 -14.40
CA GLU A 75 7.91 -27.60 -13.39
C GLU A 75 8.57 -26.41 -12.70
N SER A 76 9.85 -26.55 -12.33
CA SER A 76 10.66 -25.49 -11.69
C SER A 76 10.89 -24.25 -12.55
N LEU A 77 10.82 -24.41 -13.88
CA LEU A 77 10.94 -23.31 -14.85
C LEU A 77 9.58 -22.73 -15.27
N THR A 78 8.47 -23.39 -14.91
CA THR A 78 7.14 -22.97 -15.35
C THR A 78 6.66 -21.76 -14.57
N LEU A 79 6.29 -20.70 -15.30
CA LEU A 79 5.72 -19.48 -14.77
C LEU A 79 4.21 -19.63 -14.58
N ASN A 80 3.76 -19.69 -13.32
CA ASN A 80 2.35 -19.87 -12.96
C ASN A 80 1.62 -18.57 -12.56
N TYR A 81 2.26 -17.66 -11.82
CA TYR A 81 1.67 -16.38 -11.41
C TYR A 81 2.73 -15.40 -10.86
N PHE A 82 2.37 -14.13 -10.71
CA PHE A 82 3.24 -13.09 -10.16
C PHE A 82 3.03 -12.94 -8.65
N THR A 83 4.01 -13.30 -7.82
CA THR A 83 3.96 -13.18 -6.35
C THR A 83 5.30 -12.80 -5.74
N THR A 84 5.30 -12.34 -4.48
CA THR A 84 6.52 -12.15 -3.67
C THR A 84 6.63 -13.26 -2.62
N GLY A 85 7.53 -14.22 -2.85
CA GLY A 85 8.06 -15.15 -1.84
C GLY A 85 7.13 -16.23 -1.29
N PHE A 86 7.47 -17.50 -1.52
CA PHE A 86 7.68 -18.64 -0.60
C PHE A 86 8.04 -19.84 -1.51
N PRO A 87 8.97 -20.74 -1.14
CA PRO A 87 9.42 -21.80 -2.05
C PRO A 87 8.22 -22.67 -2.45
N GLY A 88 7.97 -22.75 -3.74
CA GLY A 88 7.05 -23.70 -4.34
C GLY A 88 7.74 -24.37 -5.51
N ASP A 89 7.13 -25.41 -6.05
CA ASP A 89 7.72 -26.27 -7.08
C ASP A 89 7.86 -25.59 -8.46
N HIS A 90 7.49 -24.30 -8.56
CA HIS A 90 7.43 -23.53 -9.80
C HIS A 90 8.32 -22.28 -9.79
N TYR A 91 8.64 -21.79 -10.98
CA TYR A 91 9.33 -20.52 -11.15
C TYR A 91 8.46 -19.38 -10.62
N GLN A 92 8.96 -18.72 -9.58
CA GLN A 92 8.34 -17.54 -9.02
C GLN A 92 9.20 -16.33 -9.39
N PRO A 93 8.70 -15.45 -10.28
CA PRO A 93 9.41 -14.22 -10.57
C PRO A 93 9.51 -13.44 -9.26
N GLN A 94 10.71 -12.99 -8.89
CA GLN A 94 10.97 -12.22 -7.66
C GLN A 94 10.55 -10.76 -7.85
N TYR A 95 9.39 -10.55 -8.48
CA TYR A 95 8.99 -9.42 -9.32
C TYR A 95 8.85 -8.05 -8.64
N THR A 96 9.38 -7.95 -7.44
CA THR A 96 9.26 -6.79 -6.59
C THR A 96 10.58 -6.63 -5.89
N MET A 97 11.40 -5.67 -6.33
CA MET A 97 12.29 -5.01 -5.40
C MET A 97 11.39 -4.42 -4.32
N SER A 98 11.18 -5.14 -3.22
CA SER A 98 10.24 -4.77 -2.15
C SER A 98 10.45 -3.32 -1.69
N GLN A 99 11.72 -2.90 -1.70
CA GLN A 99 12.15 -1.52 -1.44
C GLN A 99 11.65 -0.51 -2.50
N SER A 100 11.67 -0.86 -3.79
CA SER A 100 11.18 0.02 -4.86
C SER A 100 9.66 0.21 -4.82
N TYR A 101 8.91 -0.82 -4.43
CA TYR A 101 7.45 -0.72 -4.28
C TYR A 101 7.03 0.05 -3.02
N PHE A 102 7.80 -0.03 -1.95
CA PHE A 102 7.66 0.86 -0.82
C PHE A 102 7.93 2.32 -1.23
N ALA A 103 9.02 2.58 -1.95
CA ALA A 103 9.34 3.92 -2.46
C ALA A 103 8.25 4.45 -3.42
N LEU A 104 7.69 3.59 -4.29
CA LEU A 104 6.54 3.92 -5.13
C LEU A 104 5.31 4.29 -4.29
N SER A 105 4.99 3.50 -3.27
CA SER A 105 3.87 3.77 -2.36
C SER A 105 4.02 5.15 -1.70
N VAL A 106 5.24 5.49 -1.26
CA VAL A 106 5.57 6.83 -0.73
C VAL A 106 5.38 7.91 -1.79
N LEU A 107 5.87 7.70 -3.01
CA LEU A 107 5.77 8.68 -4.09
C LEU A 107 4.30 8.92 -4.52
N VAL A 108 3.49 7.87 -4.51
CA VAL A 108 2.04 7.93 -4.75
C VAL A 108 1.32 8.70 -3.64
N ALA A 109 1.68 8.47 -2.37
CA ALA A 109 1.18 9.27 -1.26
C ALA A 109 1.59 10.75 -1.39
N LEU A 110 2.85 11.02 -1.78
CA LEU A 110 3.36 12.36 -2.04
C LEU A 110 2.60 13.06 -3.16
N LEU A 111 2.21 12.35 -4.22
CA LEU A 111 1.36 12.91 -5.27
C LEU A 111 -0.01 13.36 -4.72
N GLY A 112 -0.66 12.54 -3.89
CA GLY A 112 -1.92 12.89 -3.24
C GLY A 112 -1.78 14.08 -2.29
N LEU A 113 -0.72 14.11 -1.49
CA LEU A 113 -0.37 15.24 -0.63
C LEU A 113 -0.09 16.53 -1.44
N ALA A 114 0.65 16.41 -2.54
CA ALA A 114 1.02 17.55 -3.39
C ALA A 114 -0.21 18.25 -3.97
N LEU A 115 -1.21 17.49 -4.37
CA LEU A 115 -2.46 18.01 -4.96
C LEU A 115 -3.35 18.73 -3.96
N VAL A 116 -3.23 18.48 -2.65
CA VAL A 116 -4.15 19.05 -1.65
C VAL A 116 -3.39 19.72 -0.49
N ALA A 117 -2.68 18.93 0.32
CA ALA A 117 -2.05 19.41 1.55
C ALA A 117 -0.87 20.37 1.26
N TRP A 118 -0.05 20.09 0.26
CA TRP A 118 1.08 20.93 -0.12
C TRP A 118 0.64 22.26 -0.75
N GLU A 119 -0.42 22.24 -1.55
CA GLU A 119 -1.00 23.46 -2.12
C GLU A 119 -1.45 24.42 -1.03
N ARG A 120 -2.05 23.88 0.04
CA ARG A 120 -2.43 24.64 1.22
C ARG A 120 -1.22 25.16 2.00
N TYR A 121 -0.22 24.30 2.23
CA TYR A 121 1.02 24.70 2.90
C TYR A 121 1.69 25.89 2.19
N THR A 122 1.65 25.91 0.85
CA THR A 122 2.19 26.99 0.02
C THR A 122 1.21 28.15 -0.23
N ARG A 123 0.04 28.17 0.42
CA ARG A 123 -1.05 29.17 0.26
C ARG A 123 -1.57 29.33 -1.18
N LYS A 124 -1.26 28.39 -2.06
CA LYS A 124 -1.76 28.38 -3.44
C LYS A 124 -3.25 28.05 -3.49
N ASP A 125 -3.77 27.43 -2.45
CA ASP A 125 -5.19 27.13 -2.26
C ASP A 125 -6.07 28.39 -2.26
N HIS A 126 -5.60 29.52 -1.74
CA HIS A 126 -6.30 30.81 -1.79
C HIS A 126 -6.60 31.23 -3.24
N PHE A 127 -5.61 31.13 -4.13
CA PHE A 127 -5.78 31.45 -5.54
C PHE A 127 -6.71 30.44 -6.22
N THR A 128 -6.56 29.16 -5.91
CA THR A 128 -7.39 28.09 -6.49
C THR A 128 -8.84 28.21 -6.09
N LEU A 129 -9.13 28.61 -4.84
CA LEU A 129 -10.49 28.80 -4.35
C LEU A 129 -11.12 30.12 -4.79
N ALA A 130 -10.31 31.11 -5.20
CA ALA A 130 -10.78 32.34 -5.83
C ALA A 130 -11.15 32.16 -7.31
N THR A 131 -10.80 31.02 -7.93
CA THR A 131 -11.20 30.74 -9.32
C THR A 131 -12.72 30.59 -9.45
N PRO A 132 -13.32 30.92 -10.61
CA PRO A 132 -14.78 30.86 -10.82
C PRO A 132 -15.31 29.41 -10.98
N PHE A 133 -14.63 28.42 -10.40
CA PHE A 133 -14.96 27.02 -10.53
C PHE A 133 -15.58 26.45 -9.25
N LYS A 134 -16.54 25.55 -9.44
CA LYS A 134 -17.13 24.81 -8.30
C LYS A 134 -16.05 23.94 -7.65
N ARG A 135 -15.98 23.96 -6.32
CA ARG A 135 -15.02 23.18 -5.53
C ARG A 135 -15.01 21.68 -5.87
N VAL A 136 -16.19 21.11 -6.13
CA VAL A 136 -16.36 19.70 -6.56
C VAL A 136 -15.59 19.41 -7.86
N HIS A 137 -15.54 20.38 -8.78
CA HIS A 137 -14.84 20.21 -10.06
C HIS A 137 -13.32 20.32 -9.88
N ILE A 138 -12.87 21.18 -8.95
CA ILE A 138 -11.45 21.31 -8.61
C ILE A 138 -10.94 19.99 -8.00
N ILE A 139 -11.59 19.48 -6.95
CA ILE A 139 -11.17 18.21 -6.33
C ILE A 139 -11.34 17.02 -7.27
N GLY A 140 -12.41 16.98 -8.06
CA GLY A 140 -12.62 15.94 -9.06
C GLY A 140 -11.50 15.93 -10.10
N THR A 141 -11.06 17.10 -10.58
CA THR A 141 -9.92 17.21 -11.51
C THR A 141 -8.63 16.69 -10.89
N LYS A 142 -8.37 17.01 -9.61
CA LYS A 142 -7.17 16.54 -8.89
C LYS A 142 -7.16 15.02 -8.73
N ILE A 143 -8.29 14.44 -8.30
CA ILE A 143 -8.43 12.99 -8.16
C ILE A 143 -8.24 12.31 -9.51
N LEU A 144 -8.92 12.79 -10.56
CA LEU A 144 -8.81 12.23 -11.91
C LEU A 144 -7.39 12.33 -12.46
N LEU A 145 -6.73 13.48 -12.29
CA LEU A 145 -5.37 13.70 -12.77
C LEU A 145 -4.38 12.74 -12.11
N GLY A 146 -4.42 12.60 -10.78
CA GLY A 146 -3.53 11.71 -10.06
C GLY A 146 -3.82 10.23 -10.35
N ALA A 147 -5.10 9.84 -10.33
CA ALA A 147 -5.51 8.47 -10.67
C ALA A 147 -5.12 8.09 -12.10
N PHE A 148 -5.36 8.97 -13.08
CA PHE A 148 -4.95 8.75 -14.46
C PHE A 148 -3.44 8.64 -14.60
N GLY A 149 -2.67 9.50 -13.92
CA GLY A 149 -1.21 9.42 -13.88
C GLY A 149 -0.70 8.08 -13.35
N ILE A 150 -1.30 7.57 -12.27
CA ILE A 150 -0.96 6.26 -11.69
C ILE A 150 -1.33 5.14 -12.67
N ILE A 151 -2.55 5.12 -13.19
CA ILE A 151 -3.04 4.07 -14.09
C ILE A 151 -2.18 3.99 -15.36
N VAL A 152 -1.89 5.13 -15.98
CA VAL A 152 -1.07 5.17 -17.21
C VAL A 152 0.36 4.75 -16.91
N SER A 153 0.96 5.24 -15.82
CA SER A 153 2.35 4.91 -15.49
C SER A 153 2.51 3.42 -15.16
N TYR A 154 1.60 2.88 -14.33
CA TYR A 154 1.54 1.47 -14.00
C TYR A 154 1.30 0.62 -15.26
N GLY A 155 0.29 0.97 -16.07
CA GLY A 155 -0.10 0.22 -17.26
C GLY A 155 1.01 0.16 -18.30
N ILE A 156 1.67 1.28 -18.62
CA ILE A 156 2.78 1.29 -19.57
C ILE A 156 3.97 0.48 -19.04
N SER A 157 4.33 0.65 -17.76
CA SER A 157 5.48 -0.03 -17.17
C SER A 157 5.28 -1.54 -17.09
N LEU A 158 4.08 -1.98 -16.70
CA LEU A 158 3.67 -3.37 -16.70
C LEU A 158 3.67 -3.95 -18.13
N TRP A 159 3.07 -3.23 -19.08
CA TRP A 159 3.01 -3.67 -20.48
C TRP A 159 4.41 -3.92 -21.06
N LEU A 160 5.34 -2.97 -20.88
CA LEU A 160 6.71 -3.10 -21.38
C LEU A 160 7.46 -4.25 -20.72
N GLY A 161 7.28 -4.46 -19.40
CA GLY A 161 7.90 -5.58 -18.69
C GLY A 161 7.36 -6.93 -19.16
N LEU A 162 6.04 -7.07 -19.25
CA LEU A 162 5.40 -8.33 -19.67
C LEU A 162 5.73 -8.67 -21.11
N MET A 163 5.73 -7.67 -21.99
CA MET A 163 6.12 -7.84 -23.39
C MET A 163 7.54 -8.40 -23.49
N HIS A 164 8.49 -7.91 -22.70
CA HIS A 164 9.85 -8.44 -22.70
C HIS A 164 9.90 -9.89 -22.22
N MET A 165 9.28 -10.18 -21.07
CA MET A 165 9.31 -11.52 -20.48
C MET A 165 8.67 -12.58 -21.39
N PHE A 166 7.50 -12.28 -21.99
CA PHE A 166 6.84 -13.21 -22.90
C PHE A 166 7.56 -13.39 -24.25
N ASN A 167 8.51 -12.52 -24.59
CA ASN A 167 9.38 -12.72 -25.76
C ASN A 167 10.60 -13.60 -25.45
N VAL A 168 11.00 -13.70 -24.18
CA VAL A 168 12.18 -14.48 -23.75
C VAL A 168 11.78 -15.86 -23.27
N ILE A 169 10.74 -15.97 -22.44
CA ILE A 169 10.27 -17.24 -21.89
C ILE A 169 9.47 -17.98 -22.98
N PRO A 170 9.88 -19.19 -23.39
CA PRO A 170 9.14 -19.98 -24.36
C PRO A 170 7.75 -20.33 -23.83
N SER A 171 6.75 -20.37 -24.71
CA SER A 171 5.34 -20.59 -24.33
C SER A 171 5.06 -21.91 -23.63
N GLU A 172 5.94 -22.91 -23.77
CA GLU A 172 5.83 -24.21 -23.09
C GLU A 172 6.10 -24.15 -21.58
N TYR A 173 6.69 -23.05 -21.09
CA TYR A 173 6.95 -22.77 -19.69
C TYR A 173 6.00 -21.69 -19.13
N ILE A 174 4.93 -21.36 -19.84
CA ILE A 174 3.95 -20.34 -19.41
C ILE A 174 2.60 -21.04 -19.16
N ASP A 175 2.24 -21.21 -17.90
CA ASP A 175 0.94 -21.77 -17.49
C ASP A 175 0.25 -20.85 -16.47
N LEU A 176 -0.16 -19.67 -16.93
CA LEU A 176 -0.64 -18.63 -16.04
C LEU A 176 -2.01 -18.94 -15.44
N ASP A 177 -2.08 -18.99 -14.11
CA ASP A 177 -3.35 -18.90 -13.38
C ASP A 177 -3.89 -17.47 -13.50
N MET A 178 -4.73 -17.26 -14.52
CA MET A 178 -5.29 -15.96 -14.85
C MET A 178 -6.02 -15.31 -13.66
N LYS A 179 -6.65 -16.09 -12.77
CA LYS A 179 -7.32 -15.52 -11.59
C LYS A 179 -6.29 -14.84 -10.68
N LYS A 180 -5.21 -15.55 -10.35
CA LYS A 180 -4.14 -15.02 -9.50
C LYS A 180 -3.43 -13.85 -10.17
N VAL A 181 -3.18 -13.93 -11.48
CA VAL A 181 -2.58 -12.84 -12.26
C VAL A 181 -3.45 -11.58 -12.20
N TYR A 182 -4.75 -11.68 -12.47
CA TYR A 182 -5.63 -10.51 -12.41
C TYR A 182 -5.73 -9.92 -11.01
N LEU A 183 -5.91 -10.75 -9.99
CA LEU A 183 -6.02 -10.28 -8.60
C LEU A 183 -4.71 -9.67 -8.10
N GLY A 184 -3.56 -10.21 -8.49
CA GLY A 184 -2.26 -9.62 -8.18
C GLY A 184 -2.04 -8.28 -8.86
N LEU A 185 -2.22 -8.20 -10.18
CA LEU A 185 -1.94 -6.99 -10.95
C LEU A 185 -2.94 -5.87 -10.65
N ILE A 186 -4.25 -6.17 -10.74
CA ILE A 186 -5.29 -5.18 -10.50
C ILE A 186 -5.37 -4.83 -9.00
N GLY A 187 -5.16 -5.79 -8.10
CA GLY A 187 -5.09 -5.53 -6.66
C GLY A 187 -3.96 -4.56 -6.30
N ASN A 188 -2.79 -4.73 -6.90
CA ASN A 188 -1.65 -3.82 -6.70
C ASN A 188 -1.93 -2.40 -7.22
N LEU A 189 -2.53 -2.28 -8.41
CA LEU A 189 -3.00 -0.99 -8.92
C LEU A 189 -4.03 -0.36 -7.96
N GLY A 190 -4.97 -1.17 -7.46
CA GLY A 190 -5.92 -0.80 -6.43
C GLY A 190 -5.24 -0.25 -5.18
N THR A 191 -4.12 -0.85 -4.75
CA THR A 191 -3.40 -0.41 -3.55
C THR A 191 -2.78 0.96 -3.77
N PHE A 192 -2.13 1.19 -4.92
CA PHE A 192 -1.60 2.51 -5.25
C PHE A 192 -2.71 3.57 -5.31
N LEU A 193 -3.84 3.26 -5.95
CA LEU A 193 -4.99 4.17 -6.00
C LEU A 193 -5.58 4.43 -4.61
N LEU A 194 -5.62 3.42 -3.74
CA LEU A 194 -6.09 3.53 -2.37
C LEU A 194 -5.18 4.43 -1.51
N ILE A 195 -3.86 4.26 -1.60
CA ILE A 195 -2.88 5.10 -0.90
C ILE A 195 -2.98 6.56 -1.40
N PHE A 196 -3.08 6.75 -2.72
CA PHE A 196 -3.26 8.05 -3.33
C PHE A 196 -4.52 8.76 -2.81
N ILE A 197 -5.67 8.08 -2.84
CA ILE A 197 -6.94 8.68 -2.43
C ILE A 197 -6.99 8.90 -0.92
N LEU A 198 -6.36 8.03 -0.13
CA LEU A 198 -6.19 8.24 1.31
C LEU A 198 -5.43 9.54 1.57
N ALA A 199 -4.32 9.78 0.87
CA ALA A 199 -3.54 11.00 1.00
C ALA A 199 -4.33 12.25 0.58
N VAL A 200 -5.09 12.18 -0.52
CA VAL A 200 -6.01 13.24 -0.94
C VAL A 200 -7.06 13.51 0.13
N PHE A 201 -7.76 12.47 0.60
CA PHE A 201 -8.80 12.56 1.62
C PHE A 201 -8.27 13.20 2.91
N LEU A 202 -7.18 12.68 3.46
CA LEU A 202 -6.58 13.24 4.67
C LEU A 202 -6.12 14.68 4.45
N GLY A 203 -5.56 15.01 3.28
CA GLY A 203 -5.22 16.39 2.92
C GLY A 203 -6.44 17.32 2.87
N THR A 204 -7.64 16.82 2.59
CA THR A 204 -8.87 17.64 2.66
C THR A 204 -9.34 17.91 4.09
N VAL A 205 -9.14 16.94 5.00
CA VAL A 205 -9.67 16.97 6.38
C VAL A 205 -8.69 17.61 7.36
N MET A 206 -7.40 17.33 7.20
CA MET A 206 -6.33 17.85 8.05
C MET A 206 -5.92 19.25 7.59
N GLY A 207 -5.70 20.17 8.53
CA GLY A 207 -5.35 21.56 8.24
C GLY A 207 -3.85 21.84 8.17
N GLU A 208 -3.02 20.90 8.62
CA GLU A 208 -1.56 20.99 8.69
C GLU A 208 -0.90 19.84 7.92
N LEU A 209 0.21 20.14 7.23
CA LEU A 209 0.91 19.14 6.39
C LEU A 209 1.49 18.00 7.24
N LEU A 210 2.16 18.33 8.35
CA LEU A 210 2.81 17.33 9.21
C LEU A 210 1.80 16.35 9.81
N SER A 211 0.65 16.86 10.31
CA SER A 211 -0.41 15.99 10.84
C SER A 211 -1.00 15.08 9.75
N THR A 212 -1.10 15.58 8.52
CA THR A 212 -1.55 14.78 7.37
C THR A 212 -0.58 13.63 7.09
N VAL A 213 0.73 13.90 7.06
CA VAL A 213 1.76 12.87 6.82
C VAL A 213 1.74 11.79 7.90
N VAL A 214 1.68 12.19 9.18
CA VAL A 214 1.59 11.25 10.30
C VAL A 214 0.32 10.40 10.20
N ALA A 215 -0.82 11.01 9.89
CA ALA A 215 -2.09 10.29 9.75
C ALA A 215 -2.08 9.28 8.59
N ILE A 216 -1.46 9.62 7.45
CA ILE A 216 -1.28 8.68 6.33
C ILE A 216 -0.45 7.48 6.80
N GLY A 217 0.69 7.74 7.46
CA GLY A 217 1.57 6.69 7.97
C GLY A 217 0.84 5.75 8.93
N VAL A 218 0.12 6.30 9.92
CA VAL A 218 -0.66 5.50 10.87
C VAL A 218 -1.73 4.70 10.15
N ILE A 219 -2.56 5.31 9.29
CA ILE A 219 -3.70 4.61 8.68
C ILE A 219 -3.27 3.57 7.64
N ALA A 220 -2.21 3.83 6.88
CA ALA A 220 -1.73 2.88 5.86
C ALA A 220 -1.00 1.68 6.48
N ILE A 221 -0.27 1.90 7.58
CA ILE A 221 0.60 0.88 8.17
C ILE A 221 -0.10 0.08 9.28
N MET A 222 -0.94 0.75 10.09
CA MET A 222 -1.63 0.16 11.25
C MET A 222 -2.36 -1.16 10.93
N PRO A 223 -3.14 -1.28 9.84
CA PRO A 223 -3.94 -2.48 9.60
C PRO A 223 -3.12 -3.78 9.62
N SER A 224 -1.94 -3.80 9.00
CA SER A 224 -1.01 -4.93 9.00
C SER A 224 -0.61 -5.37 10.42
N TYR A 225 -0.42 -4.39 11.32
CA TYR A 225 -0.05 -4.65 12.71
C TYR A 225 -1.23 -5.06 13.59
N VAL A 226 -2.46 -4.65 13.24
CA VAL A 226 -3.68 -5.12 13.91
C VAL A 226 -3.78 -6.64 13.80
N TYR A 227 -3.48 -7.17 12.61
CA TYR A 227 -3.49 -8.61 12.39
C TYR A 227 -2.48 -9.35 13.27
N THR A 228 -1.22 -8.89 13.30
CA THR A 228 -0.18 -9.51 14.15
C THR A 228 -0.56 -9.47 15.63
N THR A 229 -1.07 -8.32 16.11
CA THR A 229 -1.58 -8.21 17.49
C THR A 229 -2.74 -9.17 17.75
N TRP A 230 -3.67 -9.28 16.80
CA TRP A 230 -4.81 -10.19 16.92
C TRP A 230 -4.40 -11.65 17.01
N MET A 231 -3.45 -12.10 16.18
CA MET A 231 -2.92 -13.46 16.26
C MET A 231 -2.29 -13.74 17.62
N VAL A 232 -1.42 -12.84 18.09
CA VAL A 232 -0.75 -12.97 19.40
C VAL A 232 -1.79 -13.01 20.53
N PHE A 233 -2.81 -12.17 20.45
CA PHE A 233 -3.93 -12.18 21.39
C PHE A 233 -4.69 -13.51 21.38
N MET A 234 -5.01 -14.02 20.19
CA MET A 234 -5.75 -15.28 20.03
C MET A 234 -4.95 -16.49 20.51
N GLN A 235 -3.65 -16.54 20.25
CA GLN A 235 -2.76 -17.58 20.77
C GLN A 235 -2.65 -17.52 22.29
N ALA A 236 -2.55 -16.32 22.87
CA ALA A 236 -2.53 -16.13 24.32
C ALA A 236 -3.88 -16.51 24.97
N ALA A 237 -5.00 -16.28 24.29
CA ALA A 237 -6.34 -16.61 24.79
C ALA A 237 -6.68 -18.10 24.64
N ASN A 238 -6.27 -18.71 23.52
CA ASN A 238 -6.52 -20.12 23.22
C ASN A 238 -5.26 -20.77 22.59
N PRO A 239 -4.36 -21.34 23.40
CA PRO A 239 -3.09 -21.90 22.91
C PRO A 239 -3.23 -23.04 21.90
N ASN A 240 -4.39 -23.70 21.86
CA ASN A 240 -4.65 -24.85 20.97
C ASN A 240 -5.34 -24.47 19.65
N VAL A 241 -5.54 -23.18 19.36
CA VAL A 241 -6.15 -22.75 18.11
C VAL A 241 -5.18 -22.96 16.96
N ASP A 242 -5.64 -23.68 15.94
CA ASP A 242 -4.93 -23.85 14.69
C ASP A 242 -4.74 -22.50 14.00
N ILE A 243 -3.49 -22.07 13.92
CA ILE A 243 -3.07 -20.78 13.37
C ILE A 243 -3.48 -20.65 11.89
N SER A 244 -3.56 -21.77 11.17
CA SER A 244 -3.99 -21.78 9.77
C SER A 244 -5.42 -21.26 9.59
N LYS A 245 -6.31 -21.44 10.58
CA LYS A 245 -7.68 -20.92 10.56
C LYS A 245 -7.76 -19.41 10.84
N LEU A 246 -6.74 -18.84 11.48
CA LEU A 246 -6.59 -17.40 11.72
C LEU A 246 -5.89 -16.69 10.55
N ALA A 247 -5.25 -17.43 9.65
CA ALA A 247 -4.48 -16.90 8.52
C ALA A 247 -5.35 -16.15 7.49
N ASN A 248 -6.58 -16.59 7.23
CA ASN A 248 -7.43 -16.07 6.14
C ASN A 248 -7.84 -14.57 6.26
N TRP A 249 -7.56 -13.92 7.39
CA TRP A 249 -7.94 -12.52 7.62
C TRP A 249 -6.81 -11.50 7.36
N THR A 250 -5.56 -11.96 7.16
CA THR A 250 -4.40 -11.11 6.82
C THR A 250 -4.68 -10.22 5.61
N SER A 251 -5.16 -10.84 4.54
CA SER A 251 -5.32 -10.23 3.24
C SER A 251 -6.31 -9.05 3.28
N TYR A 252 -7.33 -9.09 4.15
CA TYR A 252 -8.28 -8.00 4.37
C TYR A 252 -7.68 -6.79 5.09
N MET A 253 -6.70 -7.02 5.97
CA MET A 253 -6.01 -5.95 6.70
C MET A 253 -4.87 -5.36 5.87
N ASN A 254 -4.27 -6.15 4.98
CA ASN A 254 -3.13 -5.73 4.16
C ASN A 254 -3.53 -5.02 2.85
N VAL A 255 -4.76 -4.49 2.73
CA VAL A 255 -5.23 -3.78 1.52
C VAL A 255 -4.44 -2.52 1.16
N PHE A 256 -3.68 -1.98 2.11
CA PHE A 256 -2.75 -0.84 1.92
C PHE A 256 -1.32 -1.28 1.60
N ILE A 257 -1.03 -2.58 1.62
CA ILE A 257 0.28 -3.15 1.28
C ILE A 257 0.21 -3.70 -0.15
N VAL A 258 1.21 -3.35 -0.96
CA VAL A 258 1.32 -3.93 -2.31
C VAL A 258 1.72 -5.39 -2.16
N PHE A 259 1.04 -6.28 -2.88
CA PHE A 259 1.08 -7.74 -2.67
C PHE A 259 0.55 -8.21 -1.30
N GLY A 260 -0.25 -7.38 -0.61
CA GLY A 260 -0.84 -7.73 0.68
C GLY A 260 -1.87 -8.86 0.66
N ASN A 261 -2.45 -9.14 -0.52
CA ASN A 261 -3.39 -10.25 -0.74
C ASN A 261 -2.63 -11.48 -1.28
N SER A 262 -1.87 -12.14 -0.42
CA SER A 262 -1.04 -13.30 -0.77
C SER A 262 -1.86 -14.50 -1.26
N ASP A 263 -3.10 -14.60 -0.81
CA ASP A 263 -3.97 -15.76 -1.07
C ASP A 263 -4.81 -15.59 -2.35
N PHE A 264 -4.69 -14.43 -3.03
CA PHE A 264 -5.44 -14.08 -4.23
C PHE A 264 -6.95 -14.28 -4.06
N GLU A 265 -7.47 -13.76 -2.95
CA GLU A 265 -8.90 -13.80 -2.65
C GLU A 265 -9.65 -12.60 -3.22
N TYR A 266 -10.92 -12.79 -3.60
CA TYR A 266 -11.78 -11.71 -4.07
C TYR A 266 -12.23 -10.76 -2.96
N GLY A 267 -12.36 -11.25 -1.72
CA GLY A 267 -12.88 -10.46 -0.59
C GLY A 267 -12.03 -9.22 -0.27
N PRO A 268 -10.70 -9.34 -0.07
CA PRO A 268 -9.80 -8.21 0.12
C PRO A 268 -9.88 -7.17 -1.01
N PHE A 269 -9.98 -7.65 -2.26
CA PHE A 269 -10.14 -6.78 -3.43
C PHE A 269 -11.45 -5.98 -3.39
N VAL A 270 -12.57 -6.62 -3.02
CA VAL A 270 -13.87 -5.93 -2.86
C VAL A 270 -13.80 -4.88 -1.75
N VAL A 271 -13.18 -5.20 -0.61
CA VAL A 271 -12.98 -4.24 0.49
C VAL A 271 -12.16 -3.03 0.04
N GLN A 272 -11.07 -3.27 -0.68
CA GLN A 272 -10.24 -2.21 -1.27
C GLN A 272 -11.06 -1.28 -2.17
N MET A 273 -11.88 -1.83 -3.07
CA MET A 273 -12.74 -1.03 -3.97
C MET A 273 -13.78 -0.20 -3.21
N ILE A 274 -14.38 -0.77 -2.15
CA ILE A 274 -15.32 -0.06 -1.28
C ILE A 274 -14.60 1.11 -0.57
N LEU A 275 -13.40 0.89 -0.04
CA LEU A 275 -12.62 1.93 0.63
C LEU A 275 -12.25 3.08 -0.32
N ILE A 276 -11.83 2.76 -1.55
CA ILE A 276 -11.57 3.77 -2.58
C ILE A 276 -12.82 4.62 -2.81
N ALA A 277 -13.99 3.99 -3.02
CA ALA A 277 -15.24 4.71 -3.26
C ALA A 277 -15.63 5.62 -2.09
N LEU A 278 -15.52 5.12 -0.85
CA LEU A 278 -15.81 5.89 0.36
C LEU A 278 -14.86 7.08 0.54
N LEU A 279 -13.57 6.89 0.28
CA LEU A 279 -12.57 7.96 0.38
C LEU A 279 -12.75 9.03 -0.70
N ILE A 280 -13.11 8.64 -1.94
CA ILE A 280 -13.47 9.60 -3.00
C ILE A 280 -14.70 10.42 -2.57
N ALA A 281 -15.77 9.75 -2.14
CA ALA A 281 -17.00 10.41 -1.70
C ALA A 281 -16.74 11.35 -0.52
N GLY A 282 -15.96 10.89 0.46
CA GLY A 282 -15.51 11.69 1.60
C GLY A 282 -14.69 12.91 1.17
N ALA A 283 -13.69 12.73 0.31
CA ALA A 283 -12.84 13.83 -0.17
C ALA A 283 -13.67 14.90 -0.88
N ILE A 284 -14.64 14.52 -1.72
CA ILE A 284 -15.55 15.45 -2.38
C ILE A 284 -16.44 16.18 -1.36
N PHE A 285 -17.03 15.44 -0.41
CA PHE A 285 -17.92 15.98 0.62
C PHE A 285 -17.22 17.01 1.51
N PHE A 286 -16.02 16.69 2.00
CA PHE A 286 -15.24 17.59 2.86
C PHE A 286 -14.69 18.77 2.07
N TYR A 287 -14.15 18.55 0.87
CA TYR A 287 -13.63 19.65 0.05
C TYR A 287 -14.72 20.65 -0.35
N HIS A 288 -15.96 20.20 -0.55
CA HIS A 288 -17.08 21.09 -0.83
C HIS A 288 -17.34 22.09 0.32
N ARG A 289 -17.27 21.62 1.58
CA ARG A 289 -17.51 22.42 2.79
C ARG A 289 -16.26 23.10 3.37
N TYR A 290 -15.14 22.98 2.69
CA TYR A 290 -13.87 23.52 3.14
C TYR A 290 -13.90 25.05 3.33
N SER A 291 -13.31 25.57 4.40
CA SER A 291 -13.13 27.02 4.58
C SER A 291 -11.66 27.35 4.76
N VAL A 292 -11.19 28.37 4.04
CA VAL A 292 -9.79 28.83 4.05
C VAL A 292 -9.37 29.33 5.43
N GLU A 293 -10.29 29.87 6.21
CA GLU A 293 -10.05 30.37 7.58
C GLU A 293 -9.66 29.27 8.58
N SER A 294 -9.83 28.01 8.21
CA SER A 294 -9.44 26.87 9.03
C SER A 294 -7.98 26.43 8.83
N ASN A 295 -7.24 27.10 7.92
CA ASN A 295 -5.84 26.80 7.66
C ASN A 295 -4.97 27.04 8.91
N GLY A 296 -4.09 26.09 9.21
CA GLY A 296 -3.23 26.12 10.39
C GLY A 296 -3.85 25.51 11.66
N LYS A 297 -5.09 25.02 11.61
CA LYS A 297 -5.62 24.11 12.64
C LYS A 297 -5.21 22.67 12.30
N ILE A 298 -5.01 21.79 13.30
CA ILE A 298 -4.71 20.37 13.04
C ILE A 298 -5.82 19.73 12.18
N PHE A 299 -7.08 20.04 12.50
CA PHE A 299 -8.26 19.66 11.72
C PHE A 299 -8.97 20.89 11.15
N VAL A 300 -9.33 20.81 9.87
CA VAL A 300 -10.23 21.78 9.20
C VAL A 300 -11.59 21.76 9.89
N PHE A 301 -12.09 20.56 10.20
CA PHE A 301 -13.41 20.32 10.76
C PHE A 301 -13.31 19.98 12.26
N PRO A 302 -13.84 20.82 13.18
CA PRO A 302 -13.71 20.57 14.62
C PRO A 302 -14.30 19.25 15.11
N TYR A 303 -15.40 18.79 14.49
CA TYR A 303 -16.05 17.53 14.87
C TYR A 303 -15.22 16.28 14.52
N MET A 304 -14.20 16.40 13.65
CA MET A 304 -13.30 15.29 13.33
C MET A 304 -12.25 15.04 14.41
N ARG A 305 -12.09 15.95 15.39
CA ARG A 305 -11.08 15.82 16.45
C ARG A 305 -11.25 14.54 17.26
N ILE A 306 -12.47 14.23 17.72
CA ILE A 306 -12.72 13.08 18.58
C ILE A 306 -12.57 11.76 17.80
N PRO A 307 -13.24 11.56 16.64
CA PRO A 307 -13.06 10.32 15.87
C PRO A 307 -11.61 10.08 15.47
N SER A 308 -10.89 11.11 15.04
CA SER A 308 -9.48 10.97 14.66
C SER A 308 -8.56 10.76 15.86
N ALA A 309 -8.83 11.35 17.03
CA ALA A 309 -8.09 11.05 18.25
C ALA A 309 -8.21 9.57 18.61
N LEU A 310 -9.43 9.02 18.58
CA LEU A 310 -9.66 7.60 18.86
C LEU A 310 -8.92 6.71 17.85
N LEU A 311 -9.02 7.01 16.55
CA LEU A 311 -8.38 6.22 15.50
C LEU A 311 -6.85 6.26 15.61
N ILE A 312 -6.26 7.44 15.75
CA ILE A 312 -4.80 7.60 15.88
C ILE A 312 -4.30 6.96 17.19
N SER A 313 -5.07 7.06 18.28
CA SER A 313 -4.70 6.45 19.56
C SER A 313 -4.76 4.93 19.50
N PHE A 314 -5.79 4.39 18.84
CA PHE A 314 -5.89 2.96 18.57
C PHE A 314 -4.72 2.49 17.72
N GLY A 315 -4.41 3.18 16.62
CA GLY A 315 -3.27 2.83 15.78
C GLY A 315 -1.91 2.93 16.49
N GLY A 316 -1.71 3.99 17.27
CA GLY A 316 -0.52 4.14 18.11
C GLY A 316 -0.37 3.02 19.14
N ALA A 317 -1.47 2.63 19.79
CA ALA A 317 -1.48 1.52 20.75
C ALA A 317 -1.10 0.20 20.07
N ILE A 318 -1.68 -0.11 18.91
CA ILE A 318 -1.36 -1.32 18.13
C ILE A 318 0.13 -1.36 17.75
N LEU A 319 0.71 -0.23 17.33
CA LEU A 319 2.14 -0.14 17.02
C LEU A 319 3.01 -0.38 18.26
N LEU A 320 2.65 0.22 19.40
CA LEU A 320 3.37 0.01 20.67
C LEU A 320 3.28 -1.44 21.15
N ILE A 321 2.11 -2.08 21.03
CA ILE A 321 1.92 -3.50 21.37
C ILE A 321 2.81 -4.37 20.49
N ASN A 322 2.83 -4.15 19.17
CA ASN A 322 3.69 -4.90 18.28
C ASN A 322 5.18 -4.69 18.59
N PHE A 323 5.60 -3.46 18.86
CA PHE A 323 6.99 -3.19 19.25
C PHE A 323 7.38 -3.93 20.54
N TRP A 324 6.49 -3.92 21.53
CA TRP A 324 6.72 -4.61 22.80
C TRP A 324 6.75 -6.13 22.66
N VAL A 325 5.82 -6.70 21.87
CA VAL A 325 5.79 -8.15 21.58
C VAL A 325 7.03 -8.56 20.79
N ASN A 326 7.41 -7.81 19.74
CA ASN A 326 8.59 -8.11 18.93
C ASN A 326 9.89 -8.04 19.74
N GLY A 327 10.01 -7.08 20.66
CA GLY A 327 11.17 -6.99 21.56
C GLY A 327 11.27 -8.12 22.60
N ARG A 328 10.23 -8.96 22.75
CA ARG A 328 10.20 -10.11 23.67
C ARG A 328 10.44 -11.46 23.00
N PHE A 329 10.63 -11.54 21.68
CA PHE A 329 10.87 -12.82 20.99
C PHE A 329 12.12 -13.57 21.47
N ASP A 330 13.10 -12.88 22.09
CA ASP A 330 14.28 -13.49 22.72
C ASP A 330 14.01 -14.04 24.14
N SER A 331 12.81 -13.85 24.70
CA SER A 331 12.44 -14.36 26.03
C SER A 331 11.79 -15.74 25.94
N THR A 332 12.24 -16.68 26.78
CA THR A 332 11.74 -18.07 26.82
C THR A 332 10.35 -18.21 27.47
N THR A 333 9.78 -17.11 27.94
CA THR A 333 8.49 -17.07 28.65
C THR A 333 7.35 -16.75 27.68
N ALA A 334 6.38 -17.67 27.58
CA ALA A 334 5.15 -17.44 26.83
C ALA A 334 4.41 -16.21 27.38
N LEU A 335 3.89 -15.39 26.47
CA LEU A 335 3.22 -14.13 26.82
C LEU A 335 1.86 -14.43 27.47
N SER A 336 1.66 -14.00 28.72
CA SER A 336 0.38 -14.20 29.40
C SER A 336 -0.70 -13.25 28.85
N LEU A 337 -1.95 -13.74 28.73
CA LEU A 337 -3.09 -12.93 28.28
C LEU A 337 -3.30 -11.70 29.16
N THR A 338 -3.06 -11.84 30.46
CA THR A 338 -3.20 -10.76 31.45
C THR A 338 -2.20 -9.63 31.18
N GLU A 339 -0.93 -9.96 30.94
CA GLU A 339 0.10 -8.96 30.60
C GLU A 339 -0.22 -8.23 29.30
N LEU A 340 -0.61 -8.97 28.26
CA LEU A 340 -0.98 -8.39 26.97
C LEU A 340 -2.18 -7.44 27.12
N SER A 341 -3.19 -7.82 27.90
CA SER A 341 -4.39 -7.01 28.13
C SER A 341 -4.08 -5.74 28.91
N ILE A 342 -3.29 -5.83 29.99
CA ILE A 342 -2.87 -4.67 30.79
C ILE A 342 -2.07 -3.69 29.92
N PHE A 343 -1.06 -4.20 29.19
CA PHE A 343 -0.23 -3.36 28.33
C PHE A 343 -1.07 -2.69 27.23
N SER A 344 -2.01 -3.41 26.62
CA SER A 344 -2.90 -2.86 25.59
C SER A 344 -3.74 -1.69 26.10
N VAL A 345 -4.31 -1.81 27.32
CA VAL A 345 -5.08 -0.74 27.95
C VAL A 345 -4.18 0.47 28.26
N ILE A 346 -3.00 0.23 28.83
CA ILE A 346 -2.03 1.30 29.15
C ILE A 346 -1.58 2.02 27.88
N ALA A 347 -1.23 1.28 26.82
CA ALA A 347 -0.79 1.83 25.54
C ALA A 347 -1.90 2.68 24.91
N PHE A 348 -3.15 2.20 24.92
CA PHE A 348 -4.29 2.95 24.40
C PHE A 348 -4.58 4.21 25.20
N LEU A 349 -4.68 4.12 26.53
CA LEU A 349 -4.93 5.28 27.39
C LEU A 349 -3.79 6.31 27.31
N GLY A 350 -2.54 5.84 27.23
CA GLY A 350 -1.36 6.69 27.04
C GLY A 350 -1.41 7.44 25.71
N CYS A 351 -1.68 6.73 24.61
CA CYS A 351 -1.83 7.36 23.29
C CYS A 351 -3.02 8.34 23.25
N LEU A 352 -4.13 8.00 23.91
CA LEU A 352 -5.32 8.85 24.00
C LEU A 352 -5.03 10.12 24.80
N ALA A 353 -4.32 10.02 25.93
CA ALA A 353 -3.91 11.16 26.72
C ALA A 353 -2.96 12.10 25.93
N VAL A 354 -1.99 11.54 25.20
CA VAL A 354 -1.09 12.31 24.33
C VAL A 354 -1.87 12.99 23.20
N CYS A 355 -2.75 12.26 22.50
CA CYS A 355 -3.58 12.82 21.44
C CYS A 355 -4.51 13.93 21.97
N TYR A 356 -5.13 13.71 23.13
CA TYR A 356 -5.95 14.72 23.78
C TYR A 356 -5.13 15.97 24.14
N ALA A 357 -3.95 15.80 24.72
CA ALA A 357 -3.05 16.90 25.02
C ALA A 357 -2.66 17.66 23.75
N VAL A 358 -2.28 16.99 22.66
CA VAL A 358 -1.90 17.67 21.39
C VAL A 358 -3.07 18.41 20.77
N LEU A 359 -4.26 17.81 20.74
CA LEU A 359 -5.44 18.40 20.11
C LEU A 359 -6.06 19.55 20.90
N TYR A 360 -5.89 19.55 22.23
CA TYR A 360 -6.50 20.54 23.12
C TYR A 360 -5.50 21.53 23.75
N ARG A 361 -4.17 21.32 23.67
CA ARG A 361 -3.15 22.27 24.17
C ARG A 361 -3.17 23.61 23.43
N ASN A 362 -3.58 23.64 22.17
CA ASN A 362 -3.79 24.90 21.43
C ASN A 362 -5.00 25.72 21.92
N ALA A 363 -5.90 25.14 22.72
CA ALA A 363 -6.98 25.90 23.37
C ALA A 363 -6.53 26.56 24.69
N TRP A 364 -5.46 26.07 25.31
CA TRP A 364 -4.96 26.54 26.60
C TRP A 364 -3.87 27.61 26.48
N MET A 365 -3.01 27.56 25.45
CA MET A 365 -1.92 28.53 25.25
C MET A 365 -2.33 29.82 24.51
N ARG A 366 -3.62 29.98 24.16
CA ARG A 366 -4.19 31.17 23.51
C ARG A 366 -5.17 31.95 24.42
N LYS A 367 -5.22 31.61 25.69
CA LYS A 367 -5.72 32.48 26.76
C LYS A 367 -4.52 32.98 27.55
#